data_AF-A0A3M2G4N2-F1
#
_entry.id   AF-A0A3M2G4N2-F1
#
_cell.length_a   1.000
_cell.length_b   1.000
_cell.length_c   1.000
_cell.angle_alpha   90.00
_cell.angle_beta   90.00
_cell.angle_gamma   90.00
#
_symmetry.space_group_name_H-M   'P 1'
#
loop_
_entity.id
_entity.type
_entity.pdbx_description
1 polymer ?
#
loop_
_entity_poly.entity_id
_entity_poly.type
_entity_poly.pdbx_seq_one_letter_code
_entity_poly.pdbx_strand_id
1 'polypeptide(L)'
;IRGVASPVQVGNMWLFFLTVYSNEVVGEMIHFQTYVYAFDAVVPVIETIEFEANQVIGSPTDPFEWHAVYVHLRLPDQFTIVAENDRVQEECFEVCVTDPYFTVEGFEILNTPVTVYFLEAGGVRMDVPDFIQVDYPSTFQECASVCFQLNAGDSRLPDDGVVTLSGNVEFRSENVDSAGVSAPLAVHVLPDVAGSTLILLGDLDDLELIDLWPVGDFSRDDCVDGFDLLTMLFAYNSEPGDVNWNPVCDVALTGYSNRLGHDGRIDFYDLLRFAVYYGQGDCGRAYFPPVPLDGADSE
;
A
#
# COMPACT_ATOMS: atom_id res chain seq x y z
N ILE A 1 17.54 -26.12 27.97
CA ILE A 1 17.84 -24.83 28.64
C ILE A 1 19.36 -24.67 28.58
N ARG A 2 19.86 -23.67 27.84
CA ARG A 2 21.31 -23.39 27.69
C ARG A 2 21.81 -22.25 28.58
N GLY A 3 20.95 -21.74 29.46
CA GLY A 3 21.33 -20.74 30.45
C GLY A 3 20.18 -20.37 31.38
N VAL A 4 20.50 -19.63 32.44
CA VAL A 4 19.55 -19.07 33.41
C VAL A 4 19.91 -17.61 33.63
N ALA A 5 18.92 -16.72 33.58
CA ALA A 5 19.08 -15.31 33.93
C ALA A 5 18.35 -15.02 35.25
N SER A 6 19.02 -14.31 36.16
CA SER A 6 18.43 -13.87 37.44
C SER A 6 18.54 -12.36 37.58
N PRO A 7 17.42 -11.61 37.58
CA PRO A 7 17.45 -10.17 37.80
C PRO A 7 17.66 -9.84 39.28
N VAL A 8 18.47 -8.82 39.56
CA VAL A 8 18.71 -8.25 40.88
C VAL A 8 18.69 -6.73 40.77
N GLN A 9 17.86 -6.08 41.58
CA GLN A 9 17.83 -4.62 41.64
C GLN A 9 18.93 -4.11 42.58
N VAL A 10 19.80 -3.24 42.08
CA VAL A 10 20.86 -2.57 42.85
C VAL A 10 20.70 -1.06 42.71
N GLY A 11 20.12 -0.43 43.73
CA GLY A 11 19.74 0.99 43.66
C GLY A 11 18.65 1.21 42.61
N ASN A 12 18.92 2.08 41.64
CA ASN A 12 17.99 2.41 40.55
C ASN A 12 18.25 1.60 39.27
N MET A 13 19.14 0.61 39.32
CA MET A 13 19.52 -0.20 38.16
C MET A 13 19.12 -1.65 38.37
N TRP A 14 18.77 -2.33 37.28
CA TRP A 14 18.60 -3.79 37.25
C TRP A 14 19.87 -4.42 36.70
N LEU A 15 20.45 -5.34 37.44
CA LEU A 15 21.53 -6.21 36.97
C LEU A 15 20.97 -7.59 36.69
N PHE A 16 21.36 -8.17 35.56
CA PHE A 16 20.97 -9.53 35.19
C PHE A 16 22.20 -10.43 35.33
N PHE A 17 22.12 -11.42 36.21
CA PHE A 17 23.15 -12.43 36.35
C PHE A 17 22.81 -13.61 35.45
N LEU A 18 23.58 -13.77 34.37
CA LEU A 18 23.40 -14.84 33.40
C LEU A 18 24.40 -15.96 33.69
N THR A 19 23.92 -17.20 33.75
CA THR A 19 24.75 -18.40 33.71
C THR A 19 24.47 -19.11 32.40
N VAL A 20 25.48 -19.32 31.58
CA VAL A 20 25.38 -19.96 30.27
C VAL A 20 26.05 -21.33 30.32
N TYR A 21 25.47 -22.31 29.64
CA TYR A 21 25.97 -23.67 29.54
C TYR A 21 26.17 -24.05 28.07
N SER A 22 27.31 -24.68 27.77
CA SER A 22 27.62 -25.30 26.48
C SER A 22 27.96 -26.78 26.67
N ASN A 23 27.83 -27.55 25.59
CA ASN A 23 28.35 -28.92 25.53
C ASN A 23 29.84 -28.95 25.12
N GLU A 24 30.36 -27.84 24.57
CA GLU A 24 31.76 -27.67 24.24
C GLU A 24 32.48 -26.97 25.39
N VAL A 25 33.77 -27.30 25.57
CA VAL A 25 34.58 -26.68 26.64
C VAL A 25 35.03 -25.27 26.25
N VAL A 26 35.18 -25.03 24.94
CA VAL A 26 35.59 -23.74 24.35
C VAL A 26 35.15 -23.66 22.89
N GLY A 27 34.92 -22.45 22.37
CA GLY A 27 34.84 -22.18 20.93
C GLY A 27 33.44 -22.17 20.34
N GLU A 28 32.39 -22.46 21.11
CA GLU A 28 31.01 -22.28 20.65
C GLU A 28 30.63 -20.80 20.71
N MET A 29 30.22 -20.22 19.59
CA MET A 29 29.66 -18.86 19.57
C MET A 29 28.23 -18.87 20.12
N ILE A 30 27.99 -18.10 21.18
CA ILE A 30 26.69 -17.96 21.82
C ILE A 30 26.03 -16.66 21.35
N HIS A 31 24.80 -16.79 20.86
CA HIS A 31 23.93 -15.68 20.48
C HIS A 31 22.86 -15.46 21.55
N PHE A 32 22.49 -14.20 21.76
CA PHE A 32 21.56 -13.79 22.81
C PHE A 32 20.33 -13.13 22.21
N GLN A 33 19.21 -13.29 22.90
CA GLN A 33 17.96 -12.61 22.61
C GLN A 33 17.39 -12.10 23.93
N THR A 34 16.68 -10.98 23.89
CA THR A 34 15.99 -10.43 25.05
C THR A 34 14.54 -10.14 24.71
N TYR A 35 13.66 -10.28 25.70
CA TYR A 35 12.27 -9.87 25.56
C TYR A 35 12.13 -8.41 26.01
N VAL A 36 11.60 -7.57 25.13
CA VAL A 36 11.37 -6.14 25.40
C VAL A 36 9.86 -5.92 25.55
N TYR A 37 9.44 -5.73 26.80
CA TYR A 37 8.02 -5.56 27.14
C TYR A 37 7.33 -4.41 26.41
N ALA A 38 8.04 -3.30 26.15
CA ALA A 38 7.48 -2.13 25.47
C ALA A 38 6.96 -2.44 24.05
N PHE A 39 7.50 -3.49 23.42
CA PHE A 39 7.14 -3.92 22.07
C PHE A 39 6.51 -5.32 22.04
N ASP A 40 6.33 -5.95 23.21
CA ASP A 40 5.91 -7.35 23.34
C ASP A 40 6.66 -8.33 22.41
N ALA A 41 7.96 -8.10 22.21
CA ALA A 41 8.77 -8.80 21.21
C ALA A 41 10.07 -9.38 21.81
N VAL A 42 10.51 -10.50 21.24
CA VAL A 42 11.85 -11.06 21.47
C VAL A 42 12.78 -10.52 20.38
N VAL A 43 13.81 -9.80 20.79
CA VAL A 43 14.73 -9.10 19.88
C VAL A 43 16.15 -9.66 20.00
N PRO A 44 16.93 -9.68 18.92
CA PRO A 44 18.32 -10.08 18.98
C PRO A 44 19.14 -9.08 19.80
N VAL A 45 20.16 -9.59 20.47
CA VAL A 45 21.20 -8.80 21.13
C VAL A 45 22.44 -8.81 20.24
N ILE A 46 23.03 -7.65 20.00
CA ILE A 46 24.12 -7.46 19.01
C ILE A 46 25.36 -8.26 19.43
N GLU A 47 25.67 -8.29 20.72
CA GLU A 47 26.87 -8.94 21.20
C GLU A 47 26.77 -10.47 21.06
N THR A 48 27.88 -11.06 20.62
CA THR A 48 28.09 -12.50 20.62
C THR A 48 29.28 -12.82 21.53
N ILE A 49 29.21 -13.96 22.21
CA ILE A 49 30.26 -14.39 23.15
C ILE A 49 30.76 -15.75 22.71
N GLU A 50 32.07 -15.91 22.55
CA GLU A 50 32.70 -17.22 22.46
C GLU A 50 32.69 -17.89 23.83
N PHE A 51 32.06 -19.05 23.94
CA PHE A 51 31.97 -19.78 25.20
C PHE A 51 33.35 -20.28 25.64
N GLU A 52 33.69 -20.03 26.90
CA GLU A 52 34.82 -20.66 27.61
C GLU A 52 34.35 -21.18 28.97
N ALA A 53 34.64 -22.44 29.29
CA ALA A 53 34.22 -23.03 30.55
C ALA A 53 34.76 -22.28 31.78
N ASN A 54 33.85 -21.90 32.69
CA ASN A 54 34.12 -21.11 33.91
C ASN A 54 34.56 -19.66 33.67
N GLN A 55 34.42 -19.15 32.44
CA GLN A 55 34.66 -17.74 32.16
C GLN A 55 33.62 -16.87 32.87
N VAL A 56 34.07 -15.69 33.32
CA VAL A 56 33.23 -14.66 33.92
C VAL A 56 33.44 -13.38 33.11
N ILE A 57 32.35 -12.83 32.58
CA ILE A 57 32.35 -11.61 31.79
C ILE A 57 31.59 -10.54 32.58
N GLY A 58 32.24 -9.39 32.79
CA GLY A 58 31.73 -8.30 33.61
C GLY A 58 31.76 -8.57 35.12
N SER A 59 31.32 -7.58 35.90
CA SER A 59 31.19 -7.63 37.36
C SER A 59 30.05 -6.73 37.84
N PRO A 60 29.57 -6.83 39.08
CA PRO A 60 28.53 -5.93 39.58
C PRO A 60 28.93 -4.44 39.59
N THR A 61 30.22 -4.13 39.62
CA THR A 61 30.74 -2.75 39.59
C THR A 61 31.13 -2.26 38.19
N ASP A 62 31.21 -3.19 37.24
CA ASP A 62 31.58 -2.96 35.83
C ASP A 62 30.85 -4.02 34.99
N PRO A 63 29.51 -3.90 34.83
CA PRO A 63 28.70 -4.92 34.20
C PRO A 63 28.98 -4.97 32.69
N PHE A 64 28.82 -6.15 32.10
CA PHE A 64 28.81 -6.26 30.65
C PHE A 64 27.52 -5.66 30.10
N GLU A 65 27.64 -4.70 29.18
CA GLU A 65 26.52 -4.02 28.56
C GLU A 65 26.03 -4.80 27.34
N TRP A 66 24.73 -5.05 27.28
CA TRP A 66 24.06 -5.74 26.18
C TRP A 66 23.23 -4.73 25.39
N HIS A 67 23.40 -4.71 24.07
CA HIS A 67 22.64 -3.84 23.18
C HIS A 67 21.63 -4.66 22.39
N ALA A 68 20.35 -4.38 22.65
CA ALA A 68 19.25 -4.92 21.87
C ALA A 68 18.82 -3.86 20.84
N VAL A 69 18.80 -4.23 19.56
CA VAL A 69 18.31 -3.35 18.50
C VAL A 69 16.91 -3.80 18.12
N TYR A 70 15.97 -2.85 18.19
CA TYR A 70 14.63 -3.02 17.69
C TYR A 70 14.28 -1.83 16.84
N VAL A 71 14.00 -2.08 15.56
CA VAL A 71 13.68 -1.03 14.60
C VAL A 71 12.19 -1.05 14.31
N HIS A 72 11.54 0.09 14.55
CA HIS A 72 10.16 0.31 14.16
C HIS A 72 10.12 0.97 12.78
N LEU A 73 9.55 0.26 11.80
CA LEU A 73 9.30 0.81 10.48
C LEU A 73 8.03 1.67 10.51
N ARG A 74 8.14 2.87 9.95
CA ARG A 74 7.01 3.71 9.55
C ARG A 74 6.69 3.38 8.10
N LEU A 75 5.58 2.68 7.92
CA LEU A 75 5.00 2.37 6.61
C LEU A 75 3.80 3.30 6.34
N PRO A 76 3.44 3.50 5.06
CA PRO A 76 2.12 4.00 4.70
C PRO A 76 1.02 3.09 5.23
N ASP A 77 -0.15 3.65 5.56
CA ASP A 77 -1.34 2.87 5.95
C ASP A 77 -1.83 1.97 4.80
N GLN A 78 -1.57 2.39 3.56
CA GLN A 78 -1.81 1.65 2.33
C GLN A 78 -0.86 2.19 1.25
N PHE A 79 -0.25 1.31 0.46
CA PHE A 79 0.39 1.68 -0.79
C PHE A 79 -0.69 1.80 -1.87
N THR A 80 -0.75 2.95 -2.54
CA THR A 80 -1.73 3.22 -3.60
C THR A 80 -0.98 3.59 -4.87
N ILE A 81 -1.21 2.84 -5.95
CA ILE A 81 -0.63 3.11 -7.26
C ILE A 81 -1.77 3.39 -8.23
N VAL A 82 -1.66 4.48 -8.99
CA VAL A 82 -2.57 4.78 -10.10
C VAL A 82 -1.80 4.54 -11.39
N ALA A 83 -2.32 3.65 -12.23
CA ALA A 83 -1.68 3.25 -13.48
C ALA A 83 -2.59 3.45 -14.69
N GLU A 84 -2.00 3.90 -15.78
CA GLU A 84 -2.64 3.95 -17.10
C GLU A 84 -2.66 2.54 -17.71
N ASN A 85 -3.77 2.14 -18.33
CA ASN A 85 -3.85 0.85 -19.03
C ASN A 85 -2.73 0.72 -20.09
N ASP A 86 -2.33 -0.52 -20.39
CA ASP A 86 -1.30 -0.83 -21.40
C ASP A 86 0.09 -0.23 -21.15
N ARG A 87 0.38 0.22 -19.91
CA ARG A 87 1.66 0.82 -19.55
C ARG A 87 2.44 0.00 -18.52
N VAL A 88 3.76 -0.02 -18.70
CA VAL A 88 4.69 -0.44 -17.64
C VAL A 88 5.00 0.78 -16.79
N GLN A 89 4.79 0.66 -15.48
CA GLN A 89 5.00 1.74 -14.53
C GLN A 89 5.89 1.27 -13.37
N GLU A 90 6.66 2.20 -12.86
CA GLU A 90 7.43 2.07 -11.63
C GLU A 90 6.95 3.16 -10.67
N GLU A 91 6.58 2.78 -9.46
CA GLU A 91 6.13 3.69 -8.40
C GLU A 91 6.94 3.44 -7.13
N CYS A 92 7.45 4.49 -6.49
CA CYS A 92 8.40 4.35 -5.38
C CYS A 92 7.88 5.00 -4.10
N PHE A 93 7.87 4.24 -3.02
CA PHE A 93 7.43 4.72 -1.71
C PHE A 93 8.57 4.75 -0.70
N GLU A 94 8.52 5.71 0.22
CA GLU A 94 9.45 5.77 1.34
C GLU A 94 9.01 4.86 2.49
N VAL A 95 9.88 3.93 2.87
CA VAL A 95 9.80 3.18 4.12
C VAL A 95 10.86 3.72 5.06
N CYS A 96 10.45 4.24 6.21
CA CYS A 96 11.37 4.91 7.14
C CYS A 96 11.51 4.17 8.46
N VAL A 97 12.65 4.33 9.12
CA VAL A 97 12.81 3.98 10.53
C VAL A 97 12.31 5.12 11.41
N THR A 98 11.69 4.78 12.54
CA THR A 98 11.18 5.79 13.48
C THR A 98 12.30 6.52 14.22
N ASP A 99 13.42 5.84 14.45
CA ASP A 99 14.62 6.41 15.06
C ASP A 99 15.78 6.33 14.05
N PRO A 100 16.28 7.49 13.57
CA PRO A 100 17.25 7.56 12.48
C PRO A 100 18.63 6.99 12.84
N TYR A 101 18.90 6.69 14.11
CA TYR A 101 20.18 6.12 14.54
C TYR A 101 20.25 4.61 14.35
N PHE A 102 19.14 3.95 14.01
CA PHE A 102 19.13 2.52 13.74
C PHE A 102 19.21 2.20 12.25
N THR A 103 20.00 1.19 11.95
CA THR A 103 20.09 0.57 10.63
C THR A 103 19.15 -0.63 10.58
N VAL A 104 18.33 -0.75 9.54
CA VAL A 104 17.58 -1.97 9.24
C VAL A 104 18.52 -2.92 8.52
N GLU A 105 18.67 -4.14 9.04
CA GLU A 105 19.53 -5.18 8.45
C GLU A 105 18.68 -6.34 7.91
N GLY A 106 19.13 -6.92 6.79
CA GLY A 106 18.44 -8.02 6.12
C GLY A 106 16.99 -7.68 5.78
N PHE A 107 16.70 -6.48 5.27
CA PHE A 107 15.35 -6.10 4.83
C PHE A 107 14.93 -6.94 3.62
N GLU A 108 13.76 -7.55 3.71
CA GLU A 108 13.20 -8.45 2.70
C GLU A 108 11.70 -8.17 2.53
N ILE A 109 11.21 -8.28 1.29
CA ILE A 109 9.77 -8.38 1.00
C ILE A 109 9.47 -9.85 0.70
N LEU A 110 8.72 -10.51 1.59
CA LEU A 110 8.55 -11.96 1.62
C LEU A 110 7.71 -12.50 0.47
N ASN A 111 6.83 -11.67 -0.07
CA ASN A 111 5.88 -12.04 -1.09
C ASN A 111 6.16 -11.34 -2.43
N THR A 112 7.44 -11.11 -2.76
CA THR A 112 7.85 -10.63 -4.08
C THR A 112 8.12 -11.80 -5.03
N PRO A 113 7.56 -11.81 -6.26
CA PRO A 113 6.63 -10.81 -6.78
C PRO A 113 5.24 -10.89 -6.15
N VAL A 114 4.62 -9.72 -5.98
CA VAL A 114 3.36 -9.58 -5.23
C VAL A 114 2.19 -10.05 -6.07
N THR A 115 1.42 -10.97 -5.49
CA THR A 115 0.12 -11.39 -6.03
C THR A 115 -0.95 -10.40 -5.61
N VAL A 116 -1.67 -9.87 -6.59
CA VAL A 116 -2.85 -9.03 -6.36
C VAL A 116 -4.11 -9.76 -6.81
N TYR A 117 -5.27 -9.23 -6.46
CA TYR A 117 -6.55 -9.74 -6.94
C TYR A 117 -7.52 -8.62 -7.24
N PHE A 118 -8.45 -8.84 -8.15
CA PHE A 118 -9.62 -8.00 -8.36
C PHE A 118 -10.90 -8.83 -8.21
N LEU A 119 -12.05 -8.17 -8.24
CA LEU A 119 -13.35 -8.82 -8.23
C LEU A 119 -14.02 -8.61 -9.60
N GLU A 120 -14.45 -9.68 -10.22
CA GLU A 120 -15.31 -9.66 -11.40
C GLU A 120 -16.80 -9.54 -11.02
N ALA A 121 -17.63 -9.39 -12.06
CA ALA A 121 -19.09 -9.47 -11.95
C ALA A 121 -19.56 -10.66 -11.09
N GLY A 122 -20.45 -10.35 -10.14
CA GLY A 122 -20.90 -11.31 -9.13
C GLY A 122 -19.95 -11.51 -7.94
N GLY A 123 -18.90 -10.70 -7.81
CA GLY A 123 -17.97 -10.72 -6.68
C GLY A 123 -16.96 -11.87 -6.71
N VAL A 124 -16.73 -12.45 -7.88
CA VAL A 124 -15.77 -13.54 -8.07
C VAL A 124 -14.36 -12.98 -7.97
N ARG A 125 -13.56 -13.53 -7.05
CA ARG A 125 -12.16 -13.13 -6.88
C ARG A 125 -11.29 -13.72 -7.99
N MET A 126 -10.55 -12.84 -8.67
CA MET A 126 -9.57 -13.18 -9.69
C MET A 126 -8.18 -12.81 -9.20
N ASP A 127 -7.32 -13.81 -9.01
CA ASP A 127 -5.94 -13.62 -8.60
C ASP A 127 -5.05 -13.40 -9.83
N VAL A 128 -4.17 -12.39 -9.73
CA VAL A 128 -3.14 -12.06 -10.72
C VAL A 128 -1.78 -12.29 -10.04
N PRO A 129 -1.27 -13.54 -10.06
CA PRO A 129 0.01 -13.85 -9.44
C PRO A 129 1.15 -13.14 -10.16
N ASP A 130 2.21 -12.86 -9.42
CA ASP A 130 3.45 -12.27 -9.92
C ASP A 130 3.24 -10.93 -10.67
N PHE A 131 2.18 -10.19 -10.33
CA PHE A 131 1.79 -8.97 -11.05
C PHE A 131 2.75 -7.80 -10.81
N ILE A 132 3.32 -7.72 -9.60
CA ILE A 132 4.18 -6.61 -9.20
C ILE A 132 5.54 -7.14 -8.77
N GLN A 133 6.58 -6.72 -9.47
CA GLN A 133 7.96 -6.88 -9.01
C GLN A 133 8.28 -5.74 -8.05
N VAL A 134 9.03 -6.02 -6.98
CA VAL A 134 9.40 -4.99 -6.01
C VAL A 134 10.91 -4.95 -5.86
N ASP A 135 11.50 -3.78 -6.09
CA ASP A 135 12.90 -3.47 -5.80
C ASP A 135 13.02 -2.77 -4.45
N TYR A 136 13.99 -3.19 -3.66
CA TYR A 136 14.22 -2.68 -2.31
C TYR A 136 15.67 -2.90 -1.87
N PRO A 137 16.22 -2.03 -1.01
CA PRO A 137 17.55 -2.24 -0.45
C PRO A 137 17.50 -3.30 0.66
N SER A 138 18.52 -4.15 0.74
CA SER A 138 18.65 -5.14 1.82
C SER A 138 19.06 -4.52 3.16
N THR A 139 19.49 -3.25 3.17
CA THR A 139 19.95 -2.54 4.37
C THR A 139 19.76 -1.04 4.16
N PHE A 140 19.27 -0.32 5.17
CA PHE A 140 19.12 1.13 5.10
C PHE A 140 19.08 1.81 6.47
N GLN A 141 19.28 3.13 6.48
CA GLN A 141 19.18 4.01 7.64
C GLN A 141 18.27 5.19 7.26
N GLU A 142 17.53 5.74 8.21
CA GLU A 142 16.52 6.80 8.02
C GLU A 142 15.35 6.37 7.14
N CYS A 143 15.50 6.37 5.82
CA CYS A 143 14.46 5.96 4.87
C CYS A 143 15.07 5.17 3.71
N ALA A 144 14.28 4.27 3.14
CA ALA A 144 14.57 3.54 1.92
C ALA A 144 13.43 3.75 0.93
N SER A 145 13.81 3.82 -0.34
CA SER A 145 12.86 3.74 -1.45
C SER A 145 12.53 2.27 -1.71
N VAL A 146 11.24 1.95 -1.76
CA VAL A 146 10.71 0.65 -2.17
C VAL A 146 9.92 0.87 -3.45
N CYS A 147 10.39 0.31 -4.56
CA CYS A 147 9.88 0.61 -5.90
C CYS A 147 9.11 -0.59 -6.47
N PHE A 148 7.86 -0.35 -6.84
CA PHE A 148 6.90 -1.30 -7.36
C PHE A 148 6.87 -1.18 -8.87
N GLN A 149 7.25 -2.24 -9.57
CA GLN A 149 7.19 -2.33 -11.03
C GLN A 149 6.04 -3.23 -11.43
N LEU A 150 5.11 -2.70 -12.23
CA LEU A 150 3.93 -3.43 -12.70
C LEU A 150 3.69 -3.18 -14.19
N ASN A 151 3.00 -4.12 -14.83
CA ASN A 151 2.53 -3.99 -16.21
C ASN A 151 1.01 -3.90 -16.23
N ALA A 152 0.46 -2.70 -16.40
CA ALA A 152 -0.97 -2.48 -16.49
C ALA A 152 -1.59 -3.01 -17.80
N GLY A 153 -0.77 -3.38 -18.81
CA GLY A 153 -1.21 -4.11 -20.00
C GLY A 153 -1.19 -5.63 -19.86
N ASP A 154 -1.29 -6.16 -18.63
CA ASP A 154 -1.35 -7.61 -18.40
C ASP A 154 -2.68 -8.16 -18.92
N SER A 155 -2.61 -9.14 -19.82
CA SER A 155 -3.80 -9.71 -20.47
C SER A 155 -4.74 -10.49 -19.54
N ARG A 156 -4.41 -10.61 -18.25
CA ARG A 156 -5.30 -11.16 -17.21
C ARG A 156 -6.22 -10.09 -16.60
N LEU A 157 -5.91 -8.82 -16.81
CA LEU A 157 -6.77 -7.71 -16.43
C LEU A 157 -7.93 -7.62 -17.43
N PRO A 158 -9.10 -7.08 -17.00
CA PRO A 158 -10.21 -6.86 -17.91
C PRO A 158 -9.82 -5.89 -19.03
N ASP A 159 -10.16 -6.24 -20.27
CA ASP A 159 -9.82 -5.44 -21.48
C ASP A 159 -10.44 -4.03 -21.45
N ASP A 160 -11.63 -3.91 -20.87
CA ASP A 160 -12.40 -2.69 -20.83
C ASP A 160 -12.64 -2.25 -19.38
N GLY A 161 -12.11 -1.07 -19.04
CA GLY A 161 -12.59 -0.27 -17.91
C GLY A 161 -11.61 -0.10 -16.76
N VAL A 162 -12.16 0.38 -15.65
CA VAL A 162 -11.40 0.77 -14.47
C VAL A 162 -11.43 -0.36 -13.44
N VAL A 163 -10.26 -0.75 -12.92
CA VAL A 163 -10.19 -1.86 -11.96
C VAL A 163 -9.31 -1.50 -10.76
N THR A 164 -9.77 -1.87 -9.57
CA THR A 164 -8.97 -1.84 -8.36
C THR A 164 -8.45 -3.23 -8.03
N LEU A 165 -7.14 -3.41 -8.17
CA LEU A 165 -6.41 -4.58 -7.71
C LEU A 165 -6.05 -4.38 -6.24
N SER A 166 -6.16 -5.42 -5.44
CA SER A 166 -5.88 -5.41 -4.01
C SER A 166 -4.84 -6.48 -3.67
N GLY A 167 -3.93 -6.16 -2.76
CA GLY A 167 -2.93 -7.09 -2.25
C GLY A 167 -2.46 -6.67 -0.87
N ASN A 168 -1.45 -7.37 -0.36
CA ASN A 168 -0.67 -6.94 0.81
C ASN A 168 0.80 -7.08 0.45
N VAL A 169 1.65 -6.27 1.07
CA VAL A 169 3.11 -6.38 0.99
C VAL A 169 3.60 -6.82 2.36
N GLU A 170 4.35 -7.91 2.40
CA GLU A 170 4.85 -8.50 3.66
C GLU A 170 6.35 -8.23 3.79
N PHE A 171 6.72 -7.54 4.86
CA PHE A 171 8.09 -7.11 5.15
C PHE A 171 8.70 -7.97 6.26
N ARG A 172 9.99 -8.22 6.14
CA ARG A 172 10.82 -8.85 7.16
C ARG A 172 12.15 -8.13 7.27
N SER A 173 12.73 -8.13 8.46
CA SER A 173 14.14 -7.81 8.65
C SER A 173 14.68 -8.58 9.86
N GLU A 174 16.01 -8.66 9.98
CA GLU A 174 16.69 -9.30 11.11
C GLU A 174 16.44 -8.58 12.44
N ASN A 175 16.17 -7.26 12.40
CA ASN A 175 16.01 -6.41 13.58
C ASN A 175 14.74 -5.56 13.57
N VAL A 176 13.81 -5.85 12.66
CA VAL A 176 12.41 -5.38 12.67
C VAL A 176 11.53 -6.52 13.21
N ASP A 177 10.41 -6.17 13.83
CA ASP A 177 9.42 -7.08 14.44
C ASP A 177 9.38 -8.51 13.85
N SER A 178 9.60 -9.50 14.72
CA SER A 178 9.61 -10.92 14.38
C SER A 178 8.29 -11.44 13.82
N ALA A 179 7.17 -10.75 14.07
CA ALA A 179 5.86 -11.15 13.54
C ALA A 179 5.69 -10.90 12.03
N GLY A 180 6.65 -10.21 11.39
CA GLY A 180 6.49 -9.66 10.04
C GLY A 180 5.57 -8.44 10.07
N VAL A 181 5.91 -7.41 9.31
CA VAL A 181 5.06 -6.23 9.15
C VAL A 181 4.35 -6.37 7.81
N SER A 182 3.05 -6.10 7.74
CA SER A 182 2.34 -6.08 6.46
C SER A 182 1.62 -4.76 6.25
N ALA A 183 1.55 -4.33 5.00
CA ALA A 183 0.78 -3.15 4.60
C ALA A 183 -0.12 -3.48 3.40
N PRO A 184 -1.37 -2.99 3.39
CA PRO A 184 -2.26 -3.10 2.23
C PRO A 184 -1.66 -2.46 0.98
N LEU A 185 -1.99 -3.03 -0.18
CA LEU A 185 -1.68 -2.48 -1.50
C LEU A 185 -2.97 -2.36 -2.31
N ALA A 186 -3.17 -1.19 -2.92
CA ALA A 186 -4.20 -0.94 -3.90
C ALA A 186 -3.56 -0.44 -5.19
N VAL A 187 -3.96 -1.00 -6.33
CA VAL A 187 -3.56 -0.51 -7.65
C VAL A 187 -4.84 -0.17 -8.42
N HIS A 188 -5.00 1.08 -8.81
CA HIS A 188 -6.10 1.56 -9.63
C HIS A 188 -5.61 1.65 -11.07
N VAL A 189 -6.10 0.77 -11.93
CA VAL A 189 -5.80 0.83 -13.37
C VAL A 189 -6.91 1.64 -14.03
N LEU A 190 -6.55 2.80 -14.58
CA LEU A 190 -7.42 3.69 -15.32
C LEU A 190 -7.68 3.16 -16.72
N PRO A 191 -8.85 3.45 -17.32
CA PRO A 191 -9.09 3.18 -18.73
C PRO A 191 -8.15 4.02 -19.62
N ASP A 192 -8.17 3.81 -20.93
CA ASP A 192 -7.47 4.69 -21.87
C ASP A 192 -8.03 6.12 -21.75
N VAL A 193 -7.21 7.04 -21.20
CA VAL A 193 -7.60 8.42 -20.93
C VAL A 193 -6.97 9.33 -21.97
N ALA A 194 -7.74 10.26 -22.53
CA ALA A 194 -7.20 11.22 -23.50
C ALA A 194 -6.08 12.05 -22.87
N GLY A 195 -5.04 12.35 -23.66
CA GLY A 195 -3.90 13.14 -23.17
C GLY A 195 -4.27 14.53 -22.64
N SER A 196 -5.37 15.14 -23.11
CA SER A 196 -5.91 16.39 -22.54
C SER A 196 -6.39 16.21 -21.10
N THR A 197 -7.06 15.11 -20.81
CA THR A 197 -7.57 14.74 -19.49
C THR A 197 -6.43 14.37 -18.55
N LEU A 198 -5.39 13.66 -19.03
CA LEU A 198 -4.18 13.38 -18.23
C LEU A 198 -3.47 14.68 -17.81
N ILE A 199 -3.46 15.70 -18.67
CA ILE A 199 -2.92 17.03 -18.31
C ILE A 199 -3.74 17.67 -17.17
N LEU A 200 -5.06 17.44 -17.12
CA LEU A 200 -5.93 17.95 -16.06
C LEU A 200 -5.76 17.17 -14.75
N LEU A 201 -5.51 15.86 -14.82
CA LEU A 201 -5.19 15.03 -13.66
C LEU A 201 -3.85 15.43 -13.02
N GLY A 202 -2.87 15.84 -13.82
CA GLY A 202 -1.56 16.23 -13.32
C GLY A 202 -0.61 15.04 -13.20
N ASP A 203 0.14 14.98 -12.11
CA ASP A 203 1.06 13.87 -11.86
C ASP A 203 0.29 12.66 -11.32
N LEU A 204 0.45 11.50 -11.96
CA LEU A 204 -0.31 10.30 -11.60
C LEU A 204 0.15 9.71 -10.26
N ASP A 205 1.42 9.93 -9.91
CA ASP A 205 2.07 9.38 -8.71
C ASP A 205 1.49 9.99 -7.42
N ASP A 206 0.84 11.17 -7.53
CA ASP A 206 0.21 11.89 -6.42
C ASP A 206 -1.31 11.69 -6.34
N LEU A 207 -1.92 10.90 -7.22
CA LEU A 207 -3.38 10.75 -7.27
C LEU A 207 -3.90 9.75 -6.25
N GLU A 208 -4.97 10.13 -5.56
CA GLU A 208 -5.77 9.23 -4.75
C GLU A 208 -7.05 8.81 -5.48
N LEU A 209 -7.75 7.82 -4.95
CA LEU A 209 -9.04 7.36 -5.49
C LEU A 209 -10.07 8.50 -5.66
N ILE A 210 -9.99 9.56 -4.85
CA ILE A 210 -10.88 10.74 -4.93
C ILE A 210 -10.63 11.59 -6.19
N ASP A 211 -9.41 11.54 -6.74
CA ASP A 211 -8.97 12.37 -7.86
C ASP A 211 -9.23 11.71 -9.22
N LEU A 212 -9.70 10.45 -9.23
CA LEU A 212 -9.96 9.67 -10.44
C LEU A 212 -11.30 10.04 -11.11
N TRP A 213 -11.59 11.34 -11.20
CA TRP A 213 -12.82 11.86 -11.78
C TRP A 213 -13.08 11.48 -13.24
N PRO A 214 -12.09 11.16 -14.11
CA PRO A 214 -12.39 10.70 -15.46
C PRO A 214 -13.22 9.41 -15.50
N VAL A 215 -13.25 8.66 -14.39
CA VAL A 215 -14.15 7.51 -14.21
C VAL A 215 -15.63 7.93 -14.18
N GLY A 216 -15.93 9.15 -13.75
CA GLY A 216 -17.28 9.72 -13.71
C GLY A 216 -17.68 10.56 -14.93
N ASP A 217 -16.76 10.87 -15.84
CA ASP A 217 -17.02 11.63 -17.06
C ASP A 217 -17.52 10.70 -18.18
N PHE A 218 -18.81 10.34 -18.09
CA PHE A 218 -19.45 9.41 -19.02
C PHE A 218 -19.72 10.05 -20.38
N SER A 219 -19.83 11.38 -20.43
CA SER A 219 -20.08 12.16 -21.65
C SER A 219 -18.80 12.51 -22.41
N ARG A 220 -17.63 12.35 -21.77
CA ARG A 220 -16.27 12.61 -22.28
C ARG A 220 -16.08 14.05 -22.68
N ASP A 221 -16.57 14.97 -21.86
CA ASP A 221 -16.43 16.42 -22.07
C ASP A 221 -15.42 17.08 -21.13
N ASP A 222 -14.60 16.28 -20.46
CA ASP A 222 -13.61 16.65 -19.46
C ASP A 222 -14.24 17.30 -18.20
N CYS A 223 -15.53 17.08 -17.94
CA CYS A 223 -16.22 17.53 -16.74
C CYS A 223 -17.17 16.44 -16.23
N VAL A 224 -17.32 16.32 -14.90
CA VAL A 224 -18.31 15.44 -14.28
C VAL A 224 -19.49 16.27 -13.80
N ASP A 225 -20.57 16.35 -14.58
CA ASP A 225 -21.69 17.23 -14.28
C ASP A 225 -23.09 16.59 -14.40
N GLY A 226 -24.10 17.44 -14.60
CA GLY A 226 -25.49 17.02 -14.75
C GLY A 226 -25.75 16.13 -15.97
N PHE A 227 -24.95 16.23 -17.04
CA PHE A 227 -25.05 15.37 -18.22
C PHE A 227 -24.56 13.96 -17.94
N ASP A 228 -23.46 13.81 -17.20
CA ASP A 228 -22.98 12.50 -16.75
C ASP A 228 -23.95 11.87 -15.76
N LEU A 229 -24.45 12.66 -14.80
CA LEU A 229 -25.49 12.19 -13.88
C LEU A 229 -26.74 11.73 -14.65
N LEU A 230 -27.17 12.49 -15.65
CA LEU A 230 -28.33 12.10 -16.46
C LEU A 230 -28.06 10.80 -17.23
N THR A 231 -26.85 10.62 -17.76
CA THR A 231 -26.41 9.39 -18.43
C THR A 231 -26.48 8.19 -17.47
N MET A 232 -25.93 8.34 -16.26
CA MET A 232 -26.03 7.35 -15.18
C MET A 232 -27.49 7.04 -14.82
N LEU A 233 -28.33 8.07 -14.64
CA LEU A 233 -29.73 7.91 -14.26
C LEU A 233 -30.56 7.21 -15.35
N PHE A 234 -30.23 7.40 -16.63
CA PHE A 234 -30.88 6.65 -17.71
C PHE A 234 -30.53 5.17 -17.67
N ALA A 235 -29.29 4.83 -17.28
CA ALA A 235 -28.82 3.47 -17.16
C ALA A 235 -29.08 2.84 -15.79
N TYR A 236 -29.60 3.60 -14.83
CA TYR A 236 -29.84 3.12 -13.47
C TYR A 236 -30.77 1.91 -13.42
N ASN A 237 -30.40 0.94 -12.58
CA ASN A 237 -31.06 -0.35 -12.41
C ASN A 237 -31.15 -1.16 -13.72
N SER A 238 -30.10 -1.11 -14.54
CA SER A 238 -29.96 -1.96 -15.73
C SER A 238 -28.81 -2.95 -15.59
N GLU A 239 -28.89 -4.03 -16.37
CA GLU A 239 -27.89 -5.10 -16.47
C GLU A 239 -27.57 -5.37 -17.96
N PRO A 240 -26.45 -6.06 -18.30
CA PRO A 240 -26.13 -6.43 -19.68
C PRO A 240 -27.30 -7.09 -20.42
N GLY A 241 -27.75 -6.44 -21.49
CA GLY A 241 -28.88 -6.89 -22.32
C GLY A 241 -30.14 -6.03 -22.20
N ASP A 242 -30.24 -5.18 -21.18
CA ASP A 242 -31.31 -4.19 -21.08
C ASP A 242 -31.14 -3.07 -22.12
N VAL A 243 -32.26 -2.47 -22.56
CA VAL A 243 -32.25 -1.42 -23.59
C VAL A 243 -31.52 -0.15 -23.14
N ASN A 244 -31.49 0.10 -21.83
CA ASN A 244 -30.84 1.24 -21.21
C ASN A 244 -29.50 0.90 -20.57
N TRP A 245 -28.98 -0.32 -20.76
CA TRP A 245 -27.65 -0.70 -20.31
C TRP A 245 -26.59 0.20 -20.95
N ASN A 246 -25.73 0.79 -20.12
CA ASN A 246 -24.57 1.54 -20.57
C ASN A 246 -23.33 1.11 -19.76
N PRO A 247 -22.43 0.30 -20.33
CA PRO A 247 -21.32 -0.30 -19.57
C PRO A 247 -20.35 0.72 -18.98
N VAL A 248 -20.29 1.96 -19.50
CA VAL A 248 -19.43 3.01 -18.94
C VAL A 248 -19.94 3.52 -17.59
N CYS A 249 -21.19 3.26 -17.25
CA CYS A 249 -21.81 3.70 -15.99
C CYS A 249 -21.72 2.64 -14.87
N ASP A 250 -21.29 1.41 -15.18
CA ASP A 250 -20.96 0.38 -14.19
C ASP A 250 -19.51 0.66 -13.78
N VAL A 251 -19.28 1.31 -12.63
CA VAL A 251 -17.94 1.79 -12.23
C VAL A 251 -17.59 1.41 -10.79
N ALA A 252 -18.52 0.78 -10.09
CA ALA A 252 -18.36 0.33 -8.72
C ALA A 252 -18.66 -1.15 -8.58
N LEU A 253 -18.32 -1.68 -7.40
CA LEU A 253 -18.67 -3.04 -7.02
C LEU A 253 -19.68 -2.97 -5.88
N THR A 254 -20.81 -3.65 -6.03
CA THR A 254 -21.85 -3.74 -5.00
C THR A 254 -21.24 -4.18 -3.67
N GLY A 255 -21.43 -3.34 -2.64
CA GLY A 255 -20.92 -3.59 -1.29
C GLY A 255 -19.52 -3.04 -1.01
N TYR A 256 -18.84 -2.44 -1.99
CA TYR A 256 -17.49 -1.90 -1.86
C TYR A 256 -17.43 -0.42 -2.25
N SER A 257 -17.40 0.48 -1.26
CA SER A 257 -17.34 1.92 -1.48
C SER A 257 -15.94 2.46 -1.81
N ASN A 258 -14.89 1.64 -1.72
CA ASN A 258 -13.50 2.04 -1.95
C ASN A 258 -12.82 1.26 -3.09
N ARG A 259 -13.61 0.62 -3.97
CA ARG A 259 -13.10 -0.08 -5.15
C ARG A 259 -13.79 0.40 -6.41
N LEU A 260 -13.03 0.34 -7.50
CA LEU A 260 -13.47 0.52 -8.88
C LEU A 260 -13.54 -0.86 -9.53
N GLY A 261 -14.52 -1.06 -10.39
CA GLY A 261 -14.74 -2.32 -11.10
C GLY A 261 -16.08 -2.33 -11.80
N HIS A 262 -16.38 -3.47 -12.42
CA HIS A 262 -17.63 -3.72 -13.13
C HIS A 262 -18.30 -4.93 -12.50
N ASP A 263 -19.48 -4.76 -11.92
CA ASP A 263 -20.22 -5.88 -11.31
C ASP A 263 -21.38 -6.42 -12.17
N GLY A 264 -21.63 -5.78 -13.32
CA GLY A 264 -22.69 -6.09 -14.26
C GLY A 264 -24.05 -5.52 -13.87
N ARG A 265 -24.10 -4.56 -12.95
CA ARG A 265 -25.32 -3.87 -12.53
C ARG A 265 -25.00 -2.39 -12.35
N ILE A 266 -25.86 -1.53 -12.86
CA ILE A 266 -25.77 -0.09 -12.55
C ILE A 266 -26.74 0.19 -11.41
N ASP A 267 -26.22 0.43 -10.21
CA ASP A 267 -27.03 0.57 -9.00
C ASP A 267 -26.61 1.74 -8.10
N PHE A 268 -26.99 1.67 -6.83
CA PHE A 268 -26.67 2.71 -5.86
C PHE A 268 -25.15 2.87 -5.62
N TYR A 269 -24.37 1.81 -5.73
CA TYR A 269 -22.92 1.87 -5.51
C TYR A 269 -22.22 2.63 -6.64
N ASP A 270 -22.66 2.48 -7.88
CA ASP A 270 -22.16 3.27 -9.01
C ASP A 270 -22.51 4.75 -8.85
N LEU A 271 -23.75 5.03 -8.45
CA LEU A 271 -24.19 6.40 -8.18
C LEU A 271 -23.41 7.03 -7.02
N LEU A 272 -23.14 6.26 -5.96
CA LEU A 272 -22.33 6.71 -4.84
C LEU A 272 -20.90 7.02 -5.28
N ARG A 273 -20.31 6.17 -6.13
CA ARG A 273 -18.99 6.38 -6.71
C ARG A 273 -18.97 7.64 -7.58
N PHE A 274 -19.94 7.79 -8.48
CA PHE A 274 -20.09 8.97 -9.33
C PHE A 274 -20.18 10.25 -8.49
N ALA A 275 -20.95 10.24 -7.41
CA ALA A 275 -21.16 11.42 -6.56
C ALA A 275 -19.87 11.96 -5.93
N VAL A 276 -18.83 11.13 -5.77
CA VAL A 276 -17.49 11.53 -5.30
C VAL A 276 -16.82 12.48 -6.29
N TYR A 277 -17.08 12.27 -7.59
CA TYR A 277 -16.44 13.00 -8.67
C TYR A 277 -17.27 14.19 -9.19
N TYR A 278 -18.52 14.33 -8.73
CA TYR A 278 -19.41 15.37 -9.23
C TYR A 278 -18.83 16.79 -9.05
N GLY A 279 -18.75 17.54 -10.14
CA GLY A 279 -18.20 18.89 -10.21
C GLY A 279 -16.68 18.94 -10.41
N GLN A 280 -16.00 17.80 -10.59
CA GLN A 280 -14.58 17.75 -10.94
C GLN A 280 -14.35 17.82 -12.46
N GLY A 281 -13.13 18.17 -12.88
CA GLY A 281 -12.76 18.41 -14.28
C GLY A 281 -12.78 19.90 -14.69
N ASP A 282 -12.79 20.18 -15.99
CA ASP A 282 -12.81 21.52 -16.61
C ASP A 282 -14.24 22.09 -16.77
N CYS A 283 -15.05 21.99 -15.71
CA CYS A 283 -16.47 22.38 -15.71
C CYS A 283 -16.72 23.88 -15.92
N GLY A 284 -15.67 24.71 -15.85
CA GLY A 284 -15.74 26.15 -16.10
C GLY A 284 -15.79 26.52 -17.58
N ARG A 285 -15.52 25.57 -18.49
CA ARG A 285 -15.59 25.75 -19.95
C ARG A 285 -16.93 25.38 -20.56
N ALA A 286 -17.97 25.15 -19.76
CA ALA A 286 -19.33 24.92 -20.22
C ALA A 286 -19.61 25.82 -21.43
N TYR A 287 -19.64 25.19 -22.61
CA TYR A 287 -19.84 25.84 -23.89
C TYR A 287 -21.30 26.27 -23.90
N PHE A 288 -21.62 27.36 -23.20
CA PHE A 288 -22.77 28.16 -23.54
C PHE A 288 -22.34 28.87 -24.81
N PRO A 289 -22.71 28.41 -26.03
CA PRO A 289 -22.59 29.28 -27.17
C PRO A 289 -23.29 30.57 -26.77
N PRO A 290 -22.65 31.75 -26.91
CA PRO A 290 -23.28 33.00 -26.53
C PRO A 290 -24.63 33.02 -27.22
N VAL A 291 -25.71 32.95 -26.42
CA VAL A 291 -27.05 33.16 -26.95
C VAL A 291 -26.96 34.54 -27.59
N PRO A 292 -27.11 34.67 -28.92
CA PRO A 292 -27.16 36.00 -29.51
C PRO A 292 -28.29 36.70 -28.80
N LEU A 293 -27.96 37.78 -28.07
CA LEU A 293 -28.95 38.71 -27.57
C LEU A 293 -29.45 39.51 -28.79
N ASP A 294 -30.10 38.82 -29.73
CA ASP A 294 -30.85 39.47 -30.79
C ASP A 294 -32.11 40.05 -30.13
N GLY A 295 -32.10 41.36 -29.92
CA GLY A 295 -33.35 42.11 -29.71
C GLY A 295 -33.37 43.15 -28.60
N ALA A 296 -32.24 43.69 -28.16
CA ALA A 296 -32.23 44.87 -27.29
C ALA A 296 -31.46 46.03 -27.90
N ASP A 297 -31.84 46.44 -29.11
CA ASP A 297 -31.60 47.79 -29.62
C ASP A 297 -32.91 48.38 -30.15
N SER A 298 -33.41 49.35 -29.38
CA SER A 298 -34.14 50.58 -29.75
C SER A 298 -34.96 50.64 -31.05
N GLU A 299 -36.29 50.75 -30.92
CA GLU A 299 -37.11 51.98 -31.13
C GLU A 299 -38.58 51.77 -30.73
#